data_AF-A0A7J3GWM8-F1
#
_entry.id   AF-A0A7J3GWM8-F1
#
_cell.length_a   1.000
_cell.length_b   1.000
_cell.length_c   1.000
_cell.angle_alpha   90.00
_cell.angle_beta   90.00
_cell.angle_gamma   90.00
#
_symmetry.space_group_name_H-M   'P 1'
#
loop_
_entity.id
_entity.type
_entity.pdbx_description
1 polymer ?
#
loop_
_entity_poly.entity_id
_entity_poly.type
_entity_poly.pdbx_seq_one_letter_code
_entity_poly.pdbx_strand_id
1 'polypeptide(L)' 'MEDHEVILRALERLEERMREWRASGRVDPEPLRRFVSFARTFIDRCHHGKEERCLFPCLERRGIPREGGPIGVMLYE' A
#
# COMPACT_ATOMS: atom_id res chain seq x y z
N MET A 1 -1.09 11.25 -5.04
CA MET A 1 0.13 11.67 -4.33
C MET A 1 -0.08 11.66 -2.83
N GLU A 2 -1.12 12.31 -2.29
CA GLU A 2 -1.36 12.30 -0.83
C GLU A 2 -1.52 10.90 -0.21
N ASP A 3 -2.27 9.98 -0.85
CA ASP A 3 -2.42 8.60 -0.35
C ASP A 3 -1.05 7.89 -0.22
N HIS A 4 -0.18 8.04 -1.23
CA HIS A 4 1.16 7.45 -1.22
C HIS A 4 2.02 8.02 -0.09
N GLU A 5 1.95 9.33 0.16
CA GLU A 5 2.68 9.94 1.29
C GLU A 5 2.21 9.40 2.65
N VAL A 6 0.90 9.16 2.81
CA VAL A 6 0.35 8.56 4.03
C VAL A 6 0.84 7.11 4.19
N ILE A 7 0.88 6.34 3.09
CA ILE A 7 1.37 4.96 3.09
C ILE A 7 2.85 4.90 3.47
N LEU A 8 3.68 5.75 2.87
CA LEU A 8 5.12 5.83 3.16
C LEU A 8 5.36 6.19 4.64
N ARG A 9 4.64 7.17 5.19
CA ARG A 9 4.74 7.52 6.61
C ARG A 9 4.32 6.38 7.54
N ALA A 10 3.32 5.59 7.15
CA ALA A 10 2.90 4.42 7.95
C ALA A 10 3.99 3.33 7.94
N LEU A 11 4.64 3.12 6.79
CA LEU A 11 5.76 2.19 6.64
C LEU A 11 6.98 2.64 7.45
N GLU A 12 7.38 3.91 7.38
CA GLU A 12 8.49 4.47 8.16
C GLU A 12 8.29 4.23 9.67
N ARG A 13 7.09 4.50 10.18
CA ARG A 13 6.74 4.26 11.59
C ARG A 13 6.80 2.78 11.97
N LEU A 14 6.40 1.89 11.07
CA LEU A 14 6.50 0.45 11.29
C LEU A 14 7.97 0.02 11.34
N GLU A 15 8.81 0.53 10.43
CA GLU A 15 10.25 0.25 10.41
C GLU A 15 10.98 0.75 11.66
N GLU A 16 10.65 1.94 12.15
CA GLU A 16 11.15 2.47 13.42
C GLU A 16 10.83 1.51 14.57
N ARG A 17 9.56 1.10 14.68
CA ARG A 17 9.11 0.18 15.72
C ARG A 17 9.79 -1.20 15.62
N MET A 18 9.99 -1.71 14.40
CA MET A 18 10.74 -2.94 14.19
C MET A 18 12.21 -2.83 14.63
N ARG A 19 12.85 -1.68 14.41
CA ARG A 19 14.21 -1.42 14.90
C ARG A 19 14.26 -1.41 16.43
N GLU A 20 13.30 -0.76 17.09
CA GLU A 20 13.17 -0.76 18.55
C GLU A 20 13.01 -2.18 19.13
N TRP A 21 12.18 -3.01 18.49
CA TRP A 21 11.98 -4.40 18.91
C TRP A 21 13.22 -5.26 18.75
N ARG A 22 13.95 -5.12 17.63
CA ARG A 22 15.22 -5.82 17.43
C ARG A 22 16.25 -5.43 18.48
N ALA A 23 16.32 -4.14 18.84
CA ALA A 23 17.26 -3.66 19.85
C ALA A 23 16.89 -4.12 21.28
N SER A 24 15.60 -4.14 21.61
CA SER A 24 15.11 -4.49 22.95
C SER A 24 14.86 -5.99 23.17
N GLY A 25 14.78 -6.78 22.10
CA GLY A 25 14.40 -8.20 22.14
C GLY A 25 12.94 -8.44 22.54
N ARG A 26 12.12 -7.39 22.60
CA ARG A 26 10.70 -7.47 22.99
C ARG A 26 9.82 -6.98 21.84
N VAL A 27 8.79 -7.75 21.52
CA VAL A 27 7.82 -7.41 20.47
C VAL A 27 6.48 -7.08 21.11
N ASP A 28 5.93 -5.93 20.73
CA ASP A 28 4.53 -5.58 21.00
C ASP A 28 3.71 -5.88 19.73
N PRO A 29 2.76 -6.83 19.72
CA PRO A 29 2.01 -7.15 18.52
C PRO A 29 1.00 -6.07 18.12
N GLU A 30 0.66 -5.12 19.00
CA GLU A 30 -0.43 -4.18 18.76
C GLU A 30 -0.17 -3.19 17.59
N PRO A 31 1.02 -2.58 17.44
CA PRO A 31 1.35 -1.79 16.26
C PRO A 31 1.25 -2.57 14.94
N LEU A 32 1.63 -3.85 14.93
CA LEU A 32 1.49 -4.71 13.74
C LEU A 32 0.01 -4.94 13.40
N ARG A 33 -0.82 -5.22 14.40
CA ARG A 33 -2.28 -5.37 14.20
C ARG A 33 -2.90 -4.11 13.62
N ARG A 34 -2.53 -2.94 14.15
CA ARG A 34 -2.99 -1.64 13.63
C ARG A 34 -2.52 -1.40 12.19
N PHE A 35 -1.26 -1.71 11.88
CA PHE A 35 -0.75 -1.59 10.52
C PHE A 35 -1.49 -2.51 9.53
N VAL A 36 -1.74 -3.77 9.91
CA VAL A 36 -2.53 -4.70 9.06
C VAL A 36 -3.94 -4.19 8.82
N SER A 37 -4.59 -3.64 9.86
CA SER A 37 -5.92 -3.04 9.70
C SER A 37 -5.90 -1.81 8.80
N PHE A 38 -4.85 -0.98 8.91
CA PHE A 38 -4.63 0.16 8.03
C PHE A 38 -4.41 -0.30 6.59
N ALA A 39 -3.53 -1.27 6.33
CA ALA A 39 -3.24 -1.79 5.00
C ALA A 39 -4.52 -2.30 4.31
N ARG A 40 -5.28 -3.17 4.99
CA ARG A 40 -6.53 -3.74 4.44
C ARG A 40 -7.60 -2.71 4.11
N THR A 41 -7.61 -1.58 4.82
CA THR A 41 -8.66 -0.58 4.67
C THR A 41 -8.22 0.54 3.75
N PHE A 42 -7.10 1.18 4.07
CA PHE A 42 -6.62 2.35 3.35
C PHE A 42 -5.86 1.98 2.08
N ILE A 43 -4.96 1.00 2.12
CA ILE A 43 -4.15 0.61 0.94
C ILE A 43 -5.04 -0.16 -0.03
N ASP A 44 -5.57 -1.31 0.40
CA ASP A 44 -6.30 -2.19 -0.52
C ASP A 44 -7.64 -1.59 -0.96
N ARG A 45 -8.53 -1.27 -0.01
CA ARG A 45 -9.91 -0.89 -0.36
C ARG A 45 -10.01 0.54 -0.87
N CYS A 46 -9.24 1.47 -0.33
CA CYS A 46 -9.34 2.87 -0.71
C CYS A 46 -8.35 3.23 -1.83
N HIS A 47 -7.06 3.04 -1.62
CA HIS A 47 -6.03 3.47 -2.55
C HIS A 47 -6.04 2.64 -3.84
N HIS A 48 -5.84 1.31 -3.77
CA HIS A 48 -5.96 0.45 -4.96
C HIS A 48 -7.39 0.48 -5.51
N GLY A 49 -8.41 0.62 -4.66
CA GLY A 49 -9.78 0.85 -5.10
C GLY A 49 -9.94 2.02 -6.06
N LYS A 50 -9.28 3.17 -5.82
CA LYS A 50 -9.27 4.31 -6.75
C LYS A 50 -8.53 3.97 -8.05
N GLU A 51 -7.41 3.26 -7.94
CA GLU A 51 -6.57 2.92 -9.09
C GLU A 51 -7.25 1.89 -10.00
N GLU A 52 -7.57 0.72 -9.48
CA GLU A 52 -8.11 -0.41 -10.23
C GLU A 52 -9.53 -0.18 -10.75
N ARG A 53 -10.37 0.57 -10.02
CA ARG A 53 -11.78 0.79 -10.40
C ARG A 53 -12.00 2.08 -11.19
N CYS A 54 -11.08 3.04 -11.12
CA CYS A 54 -11.25 4.34 -11.76
C CYS A 54 -10.09 4.70 -12.69
N LEU A 55 -8.86 4.79 -12.17
CA LEU A 55 -7.71 5.26 -12.95
C LEU A 55 -7.32 4.28 -14.07
N PHE A 56 -7.04 3.02 -13.75
CA PHE A 56 -6.59 2.01 -14.71
C PHE A 56 -7.61 1.80 -15.83
N PRO A 57 -8.93 1.71 -15.58
CA PRO A 57 -9.92 1.66 -16.66
C PRO A 57 -9.90 2.90 -17.56
N CYS A 58 -9.62 4.09 -17.02
CA CYS A 58 -9.50 5.30 -17.84
C CYS A 58 -8.25 5.28 -18.72
N LEU A 59 -7.13 4.80 -18.19
CA LEU A 59 -5.86 4.65 -18.91
C LEU A 59 -5.96 3.58 -20.00
N GLU A 60 -6.65 2.47 -19.72
CA GLU A 60 -6.94 1.41 -20.68
C GLU A 60 -7.74 1.93 -21.88
N ARG A 61 -8.80 2.70 -21.63
CA ARG A 61 -9.57 3.38 -22.70
C ARG A 61 -8.74 4.36 -23.53
N ARG A 62 -7.59 4.81 -23.02
CA ARG A 62 -6.64 5.68 -23.75
C ARG A 62 -5.52 4.90 -24.43
N GLY A 63 -5.59 3.57 -24.45
CA GLY A 63 -4.68 2.71 -25.21
C GLY A 63 -3.51 2.14 -24.40
N ILE A 64 -3.47 2.33 -23.07
CA ILE A 64 -2.48 1.64 -22.23
C ILE A 64 -2.96 0.21 -22.00
N PRO A 65 -2.22 -0.83 -22.42
CA PRO A 65 -2.71 -2.20 -22.32
C PRO A 65 -2.77 -2.66 -20.86
N ARG A 66 -3.86 -3.36 -20.53
CA ARG A 66 -4.10 -3.93 -19.20
C ARG A 66 -3.15 -5.09 -18.88
N GLU A 67 -2.71 -5.83 -19.88
CA GLU A 67 -1.73 -6.92 -19.77
C GLU A 67 -0.47 -6.58 -20.56
N GLY A 68 0.70 -7.02 -20.09
CA GLY A 68 1.97 -6.78 -20.78
C GLY A 68 2.44 -5.31 -20.82
N GLY A 69 1.77 -4.43 -20.08
CA GLY A 69 2.10 -3.01 -19.96
C GLY A 69 2.11 -2.53 -18.50
N PRO A 70 2.23 -1.21 -18.27
CA PRO A 70 2.40 -0.67 -16.91
C PRO A 70 1.21 -0.96 -15.99
N ILE A 71 -0.03 -0.94 -16.50
CA ILE A 71 -1.21 -1.33 -15.71
C ILE A 71 -1.09 -2.79 -15.26
N GLY A 72 -0.62 -3.67 -16.14
CA GLY A 72 -0.42 -5.08 -15.82
C GLY A 72 0.59 -5.29 -14.71
N VAL A 73 1.70 -4.56 -14.73
CA VAL A 73 2.71 -4.59 -13.66
C VAL A 73 2.09 -4.19 -12.32
N MET A 74 1.34 -3.08 -12.29
CA MET A 74 0.69 -2.60 -11.07
C MET A 74 -0.35 -3.57 -10.50
N LEU A 75 -0.99 -4.38 -11.34
CA LEU A 75 -1.98 -5.38 -10.91
C LEU A 75 -1.37 -6.66 -10.31
N TYR A 76 -0.06 -6.85 -10.43
CA TYR A 76 0.67 -7.98 -9.85
C TYR A 76 1.37 -7.64 -8.52
N GLU A 77 1.23 -6.41 -8.03
CA GLU A 77 1.87 -5.91 -6.80
C GLU A 77 1.34 -6.56 -5.51
#